data_AF-A0A4Q5N2K1-F1
#
_entry.id   AF-A0A4Q5N2K1-F1
#
_cell.length_a   1.000
_cell.length_b   1.000
_cell.length_c   1.000
_cell.angle_alpha   90.00
_cell.angle_beta   90.00
_cell.angle_gamma   90.00
#
_symmetry.space_group_name_H-M   'P 1'
#
loop_
_entity.id
_entity.type
_entity.pdbx_description
1 polymer ?
#
loop_
_entity_poly.entity_id
_entity_poly.type
_entity_poly.pdbx_seq_one_letter_code
_entity_poly.pdbx_strand_id
1 'polypeptide(L)'
;MTDTYLNLVNSGFTKKMAKQLGLPRPAPLVRFQAGQPLVRGPVLVLAAASSGTDADAVGKQLLGWGLDVRRHASAGDTFGAVVLVLTAIAHPDELAEPVLATGATLRSLARGARVVTLSRVATADDAPAVAAARHGVDGLLRSLAKELRGGATGNGVQLADGVGVDAPSALGALRFFLSARSAYVDGQLLTVDTTAGTLPEDWDRPLAGRVAVVTGAARGIGAAIAETLARDGATVIAVDVPAAGEALAKVANKIRGTALQLDVTAPDAGDRLLELALRRYGSLDIVVHNAGILRDKLLVNMTPEKWAAVIAVNIAAQLRINEQLLVSGEFTRAPRIVSLASTSGIAGNRGQTNYGASKSGVIGMVRATAPLLTAFGGTANAVAPGFIETDMTAKIPFASREIARRASSLQQGGQPVDVAEAVAFLASPQAGGVVGRVLRVCGQNLVGA
;
A
#
# COMPACT_ATOMS: atom_id res chain seq x y z
N MET A 1 13.09 -2.21 -15.79
CA MET A 1 14.14 -1.31 -16.30
C MET A 1 14.60 -0.40 -15.17
N THR A 2 15.91 -0.34 -14.93
CA THR A 2 16.54 0.59 -13.97
C THR A 2 16.37 2.02 -14.46
N ASP A 3 16.03 2.96 -13.58
CA ASP A 3 16.02 4.40 -13.88
C ASP A 3 17.47 4.85 -14.15
N THR A 4 17.87 4.80 -15.43
CA THR A 4 19.23 5.11 -15.88
C THR A 4 19.63 6.53 -15.47
N TYR A 5 18.68 7.47 -15.46
CA TYR A 5 18.91 8.82 -14.98
C TYR A 5 19.20 8.85 -13.48
N LEU A 6 18.39 8.17 -12.65
CA LEU A 6 18.60 8.07 -11.20
C LEU A 6 20.01 7.55 -10.86
N ASN A 7 20.46 6.52 -11.57
CA ASN A 7 21.81 5.95 -11.38
C ASN A 7 22.91 6.91 -11.86
N LEU A 8 22.69 7.59 -12.99
CA LEU A 8 23.64 8.55 -13.55
C LEU A 8 23.82 9.77 -12.63
N VAL A 9 22.74 10.37 -12.12
CA VAL A 9 22.81 11.59 -11.30
C VAL A 9 23.22 11.35 -9.83
N ASN A 10 23.38 10.08 -9.45
CA ASN A 10 23.81 9.69 -8.10
C ASN A 10 25.19 9.00 -8.04
N SER A 11 25.91 8.85 -9.16
CA SER A 11 27.24 8.20 -9.21
C SER A 11 28.39 9.18 -9.46
N GLY A 12 29.58 8.87 -8.92
CA GLY A 12 30.88 9.47 -9.26
C GLY A 12 30.93 10.98 -9.58
N PHE A 13 31.49 11.31 -10.75
CA PHE A 13 31.68 12.68 -11.27
C PHE A 13 30.36 13.34 -11.71
N THR A 14 29.43 12.56 -12.26
CA THR A 14 28.11 13.03 -12.72
C THR A 14 27.24 13.55 -11.58
N LYS A 15 27.43 13.04 -10.35
CA LYS A 15 26.84 13.61 -9.12
C LYS A 15 27.25 15.08 -8.89
N LYS A 16 28.52 15.43 -9.15
CA LYS A 16 29.02 16.81 -8.99
C LYS A 16 28.46 17.72 -10.08
N MET A 17 28.43 17.25 -11.32
CA MET A 17 27.85 17.99 -12.45
C MET A 17 26.35 18.24 -12.27
N ALA A 18 25.58 17.21 -11.90
CA ALA A 18 24.13 17.36 -11.67
C ALA A 18 23.83 18.37 -10.56
N LYS A 19 24.66 18.43 -9.51
CA LYS A 19 24.57 19.46 -8.45
C LYS A 19 24.86 20.86 -9.00
N GLN A 20 25.89 21.03 -9.82
CA GLN A 20 26.23 22.33 -10.42
C GLN A 20 25.17 22.81 -11.42
N LEU A 21 24.52 21.88 -12.13
CA LEU A 21 23.48 22.18 -13.12
C LEU A 21 22.07 22.27 -12.53
N GLY A 22 21.91 22.13 -11.20
CA GLY A 22 20.60 22.19 -10.54
C GLY A 22 19.62 21.08 -10.94
N LEU A 23 20.13 19.95 -11.45
CA LEU A 23 19.30 18.85 -11.93
C LEU A 23 18.60 18.13 -10.76
N PRO A 24 17.35 17.67 -10.91
CA PRO A 24 16.67 16.84 -9.91
C PRO A 24 17.49 15.59 -9.56
N ARG A 25 17.69 15.34 -8.26
CA ARG A 25 18.48 14.20 -7.77
C ARG A 25 17.65 13.39 -6.77
N PRO A 26 16.72 12.55 -7.26
CA PRO A 26 15.92 11.70 -6.40
C PRO A 26 16.84 10.76 -5.64
N ALA A 27 16.48 10.46 -4.39
CA ALA A 27 17.20 9.49 -3.60
C ALA A 27 16.80 8.07 -4.04
N PRO A 28 17.75 7.19 -4.42
CA PRO A 28 17.51 5.74 -4.40
C PRO A 28 16.79 5.30 -3.10
N LEU A 29 15.62 4.68 -3.27
CA LEU A 29 14.77 4.24 -2.16
C LEU A 29 15.27 2.92 -1.58
N VAL A 30 15.24 2.81 -0.25
CA VAL A 30 15.56 1.57 0.47
C VAL A 30 14.33 0.67 0.42
N ARG A 31 14.46 -0.47 -0.26
CA ARG A 31 13.42 -1.51 -0.39
C ARG A 31 13.76 -2.74 0.45
N PHE A 32 12.75 -3.54 0.76
CA PHE A 32 12.90 -4.72 1.59
C PHE A 32 13.87 -5.74 0.98
N GLN A 33 14.71 -6.30 1.85
CA GLN A 33 15.59 -7.44 1.57
C GLN A 33 15.59 -8.29 2.84
N ALA A 34 15.49 -9.62 2.69
CA ALA A 34 15.48 -10.54 3.82
C ALA A 34 16.76 -10.36 4.68
N GLY A 35 16.59 -10.44 6.00
CA GLY A 35 17.68 -10.26 6.97
C GLY A 35 18.11 -8.83 7.25
N GLN A 36 17.52 -7.82 6.58
CA GLN A 36 17.75 -6.42 6.94
C GLN A 36 16.93 -6.02 8.18
N PRO A 37 17.44 -5.11 9.03
CA PRO A 37 16.70 -4.63 10.19
C PRO A 37 15.44 -3.87 9.76
N LEU A 38 14.40 -3.90 10.61
CA LEU A 38 13.14 -3.19 10.36
C LEU A 38 13.36 -1.69 10.15
N VAL A 39 14.14 -1.08 11.04
CA VAL A 39 14.54 0.34 10.99
C VAL A 39 16.06 0.42 11.13
N ARG A 40 16.70 1.31 10.37
CA ARG A 40 18.15 1.56 10.45
C ARG A 40 18.41 2.78 11.33
N GLY A 41 18.79 2.55 12.59
CA GLY A 41 19.01 3.60 13.60
C GLY A 41 17.86 3.70 14.62
N PRO A 42 17.99 4.57 15.63
CA PRO A 42 16.99 4.74 16.67
C PRO A 42 15.63 5.23 16.14
N VAL A 43 14.57 4.85 16.84
CA VAL A 43 13.20 5.34 16.67
C VAL A 43 12.90 6.35 17.76
N LEU A 44 12.64 7.59 17.37
CA LEU A 44 12.20 8.63 18.29
C LEU A 44 10.68 8.59 18.43
N VAL A 45 10.16 8.43 19.65
CA VAL A 45 8.72 8.48 19.93
C VAL A 45 8.41 9.80 20.62
N LEU A 46 7.67 10.66 19.91
CA LEU A 46 7.16 11.94 20.39
C LEU A 46 5.65 11.86 20.56
N ALA A 47 5.07 12.69 21.43
CA ALA A 47 3.64 12.67 21.67
C ALA A 47 3.12 14.03 22.12
N ALA A 48 1.84 14.31 21.83
CA ALA A 48 1.12 15.35 22.55
C ALA A 48 1.05 14.99 24.05
N ALA A 49 1.04 15.98 24.93
CA ALA A 49 0.96 15.75 26.37
C ALA A 49 -0.23 14.86 26.77
N SER A 50 -1.37 15.04 26.10
CA SER A 50 -2.59 14.22 26.28
C SER A 50 -2.43 12.76 25.83
N SER A 51 -1.46 12.46 24.97
CA SER A 51 -1.26 11.14 24.35
C SER A 51 -0.14 10.31 25.00
N GLY A 52 0.30 10.67 26.21
CA GLY A 52 1.44 10.04 26.90
C GLY A 52 1.30 8.53 27.10
N THR A 53 0.15 8.07 27.57
CA THR A 53 -0.12 6.64 27.83
C THR A 53 0.02 5.79 26.56
N ASP A 54 -0.56 6.24 25.45
CA ASP A 54 -0.46 5.56 24.16
C ASP A 54 0.97 5.59 23.63
N ALA A 55 1.71 6.67 23.86
CA ALA A 55 3.10 6.79 23.46
C ALA A 55 4.02 5.83 24.24
N ASP A 56 3.73 5.59 25.52
CA ASP A 56 4.45 4.60 26.32
C ASP A 56 4.12 3.16 25.88
N ALA A 57 2.85 2.89 25.56
CA ALA A 57 2.44 1.61 24.98
C ALA A 57 3.16 1.32 23.64
N VAL A 58 3.20 2.31 22.75
CA VAL A 58 3.94 2.24 21.48
C VAL A 58 5.43 2.04 21.72
N GLY A 59 6.04 2.79 22.64
CA GLY A 59 7.45 2.63 23.00
C GLY A 59 7.77 1.22 23.48
N LYS A 60 6.92 0.63 24.33
CA LYS A 60 7.06 -0.76 24.79
C LYS A 60 6.98 -1.77 23.64
N GLN A 61 6.07 -1.57 22.70
CA GLN A 61 5.94 -2.45 21.53
C GLN A 61 7.17 -2.37 20.61
N LEU A 62 7.68 -1.16 20.35
CA LEU A 62 8.88 -0.94 19.55
C LEU A 62 10.13 -1.59 20.20
N LEU A 63 10.27 -1.49 21.54
CA LEU A 63 11.29 -2.21 22.29
C LEU A 63 11.14 -3.73 22.16
N GLY A 64 9.90 -4.24 22.20
CA GLY A 64 9.58 -5.65 21.97
C GLY A 64 9.95 -6.15 20.57
N TRP A 65 10.04 -5.26 19.58
CA TRP A 65 10.58 -5.57 18.24
C TRP A 65 12.10 -5.44 18.13
N GLY A 66 12.80 -5.21 19.24
CA GLY A 66 14.26 -5.08 19.29
C GLY A 66 14.79 -3.77 18.73
N LEU A 67 13.98 -2.69 18.72
CA LEU A 67 14.40 -1.37 18.24
C LEU A 67 15.01 -0.53 19.38
N ASP A 68 15.99 0.31 19.05
CA ASP A 68 16.47 1.37 19.94
C ASP A 68 15.42 2.49 19.98
N VAL A 69 14.75 2.67 21.11
CA VAL A 69 13.66 3.64 21.29
C VAL A 69 14.13 4.84 22.12
N ARG A 70 13.95 6.04 21.57
CA ARG A 70 14.26 7.32 22.23
C ARG A 70 12.98 8.10 22.49
N ARG A 71 12.92 8.82 23.61
CA ARG A 71 11.81 9.74 23.96
C ARG A 71 12.17 11.22 23.81
N HIS A 72 13.47 11.50 23.66
CA HIS A 72 14.02 12.84 23.50
C HIS A 72 15.13 12.79 22.44
N ALA A 73 15.26 13.86 21.67
CA ALA A 73 16.37 14.01 20.73
C ALA A 73 17.59 14.63 21.43
N SER A 74 18.77 14.08 21.17
CA SER A 74 20.05 14.59 21.64
C SER A 74 20.89 15.12 20.48
N ALA A 75 21.82 16.03 20.78
CA ALA A 75 22.74 16.54 19.77
C ALA A 75 23.59 15.39 19.18
N GLY A 76 23.61 15.27 17.86
CA GLY A 76 24.37 14.24 17.14
C GLY A 76 23.58 12.97 16.80
N ASP A 77 22.35 12.82 17.28
CA ASP A 77 21.50 11.68 16.91
C ASP A 77 21.21 11.65 15.41
N THR A 78 21.12 10.45 14.85
CA THR A 78 20.60 10.20 13.50
C THR A 78 19.49 9.18 13.58
N PHE A 79 18.24 9.59 13.34
CA PHE A 79 17.06 8.75 13.54
C PHE A 79 16.69 7.97 12.29
N GLY A 80 16.45 6.67 12.46
CA GLY A 80 15.87 5.82 11.41
C GLY A 80 14.37 6.04 11.27
N ALA A 81 13.69 6.43 12.35
CA ALA A 81 12.28 6.80 12.30
C ALA A 81 11.88 7.77 13.42
N VAL A 82 10.76 8.46 13.19
CA VAL A 82 10.02 9.23 14.20
C VAL A 82 8.59 8.69 14.22
N VAL A 83 8.08 8.34 15.41
CA VAL A 83 6.69 8.01 15.64
C VAL A 83 6.06 9.12 16.46
N LEU A 84 5.05 9.79 15.90
CA LEU A 84 4.37 10.94 16.49
C LEU A 84 2.97 10.54 16.95
N VAL A 85 2.76 10.45 18.26
CA VAL A 85 1.52 9.96 18.87
C VAL A 85 0.60 11.13 19.26
N LEU A 86 -0.55 11.20 18.60
CA LEU A 86 -1.53 12.28 18.64
C LEU A 86 -2.95 11.72 18.85
N THR A 87 -3.08 10.60 19.56
CA THR A 87 -4.33 9.82 19.67
C THR A 87 -5.36 10.44 20.61
N ALA A 88 -4.95 11.34 21.49
CA ALA A 88 -5.80 11.95 22.52
C ALA A 88 -5.93 13.48 22.41
N ILE A 89 -5.48 14.08 21.30
CA ILE A 89 -5.67 15.51 21.07
C ILE A 89 -7.16 15.87 20.98
N ALA A 90 -7.56 16.93 21.66
CA ALA A 90 -8.93 17.43 21.72
C ALA A 90 -9.05 18.88 21.23
N HIS A 91 -7.94 19.61 21.13
CA HIS A 91 -7.89 20.96 20.58
C HIS A 91 -6.71 21.12 19.59
N PRO A 92 -6.85 21.91 18.49
CA PRO A 92 -5.78 22.14 17.53
C PRO A 92 -4.46 22.67 18.13
N ASP A 93 -4.53 23.46 19.21
CA ASP A 93 -3.34 24.01 19.88
C ASP A 93 -2.40 22.94 20.44
N GLU A 94 -2.93 21.75 20.76
CA GLU A 94 -2.14 20.62 21.25
C GLU A 94 -1.20 20.04 20.19
N LEU A 95 -1.35 20.42 18.92
CA LEU A 95 -0.43 20.01 17.85
C LEU A 95 0.91 20.72 17.96
N ALA A 96 0.95 21.96 18.47
CA ALA A 96 2.10 22.84 18.32
C ALA A 96 3.40 22.25 18.87
N GLU A 97 3.42 21.88 20.15
CA GLU A 97 4.61 21.34 20.82
C GLU A 97 5.15 20.05 20.16
N PRO A 98 4.38 18.96 20.00
CA PRO A 98 4.91 17.72 19.48
C PRO A 98 5.27 17.79 17.98
N VAL A 99 4.58 18.65 17.22
CA VAL A 99 4.91 18.89 15.80
C VAL A 99 6.20 19.69 15.67
N LEU A 100 6.40 20.75 16.46
CA LEU A 100 7.63 21.53 16.43
C LEU A 100 8.82 20.68 16.89
N ALA A 101 8.64 19.81 17.90
CA ALA A 101 9.64 18.83 18.31
C ALA A 101 9.99 17.86 17.16
N THR A 102 8.99 17.38 16.41
CA THR A 102 9.21 16.58 15.20
C THR A 102 9.99 17.36 14.15
N GLY A 103 9.60 18.61 13.88
CA GLY A 103 10.25 19.52 12.94
C GLY A 103 11.74 19.74 13.24
N ALA A 104 12.09 19.87 14.52
CA ALA A 104 13.47 20.04 14.96
C ALA A 104 14.37 18.84 14.60
N THR A 105 13.80 17.64 14.45
CA THR A 105 14.53 16.40 14.19
C THR A 105 14.72 16.09 12.70
N LEU A 106 14.01 16.79 11.79
CA LEU A 106 13.97 16.44 10.37
C LEU A 106 15.34 16.48 9.69
N ARG A 107 16.25 17.35 10.16
CA ARG A 107 17.64 17.43 9.66
C ARG A 107 18.51 16.25 10.11
N SER A 108 18.10 15.56 11.17
CA SER A 108 18.78 14.39 11.75
C SER A 108 18.19 13.07 11.27
N LEU A 109 17.29 13.08 10.29
CA LEU A 109 16.74 11.83 9.74
C LEU A 109 17.78 11.12 8.85
N ALA A 110 17.89 9.82 9.05
CA ALA A 110 18.64 8.95 8.17
C ALA A 110 18.06 8.95 6.75
N ARG A 111 18.87 8.54 5.78
CA ARG A 111 18.39 8.31 4.42
C ARG A 111 17.35 7.19 4.40
N GLY A 112 16.20 7.46 3.80
CA GLY A 112 15.08 6.51 3.80
C GLY A 112 14.46 6.33 5.18
N ALA A 113 14.55 7.32 6.07
CA ALA A 113 13.86 7.29 7.35
C ALA A 113 12.33 7.28 7.20
N ARG A 114 11.63 7.05 8.30
CA ARG A 114 10.17 7.01 8.36
C ARG A 114 9.64 8.00 9.38
N VAL A 115 8.64 8.79 9.01
CA VAL A 115 7.84 9.54 9.97
C VAL A 115 6.43 8.94 9.97
N VAL A 116 5.97 8.46 11.12
CA VAL A 116 4.67 7.80 11.25
C VAL A 116 3.84 8.50 12.31
N THR A 117 2.67 9.03 11.95
CA THR A 117 1.71 9.53 12.94
C THR A 117 0.79 8.40 13.42
N LEU A 118 0.45 8.41 14.71
CA LEU A 118 -0.65 7.66 15.28
C LEU A 118 -1.71 8.67 15.75
N SER A 119 -2.89 8.64 15.15
CA SER A 119 -3.97 9.59 15.49
C SER A 119 -5.34 8.92 15.42
N ARG A 120 -6.41 9.66 15.71
CA ARG A 120 -7.80 9.17 15.58
C ARG A 120 -8.50 9.79 14.37
N VAL A 121 -9.43 9.03 13.81
CA VAL A 121 -10.32 9.53 12.74
C VAL A 121 -11.29 10.54 13.35
N ALA A 122 -11.50 11.68 12.69
CA ALA A 122 -12.58 12.59 13.05
C ALA A 122 -13.93 12.00 12.67
N THR A 123 -14.90 12.02 13.57
CA THR A 123 -16.26 11.52 13.35
C THR A 123 -17.27 12.68 13.32
N ALA A 124 -18.49 12.40 12.85
CA ALA A 124 -19.56 13.40 12.86
C ALA A 124 -20.09 13.70 14.28
N ASP A 125 -19.83 12.80 15.24
CA ASP A 125 -20.26 12.92 16.63
C ASP A 125 -19.24 13.65 17.51
N ASP A 126 -18.04 13.91 16.99
CA ASP A 126 -16.99 14.65 17.68
C ASP A 126 -17.41 16.12 17.92
N ALA A 127 -17.06 16.66 19.08
CA ALA A 127 -17.14 18.10 19.30
C ALA A 127 -16.28 18.85 18.25
N PRO A 128 -16.69 20.04 17.76
CA PRO A 128 -15.99 20.73 16.67
C PRO A 128 -14.48 20.90 16.86
N ALA A 129 -14.03 21.18 18.08
CA ALA A 129 -12.61 21.30 18.41
C ALA A 129 -11.86 19.96 18.26
N VAL A 130 -12.46 18.85 18.70
CA VAL A 130 -11.89 17.50 18.60
C VAL A 130 -11.82 17.08 17.14
N ALA A 131 -12.91 17.30 16.38
CA ALA A 131 -12.94 17.03 14.95
C ALA A 131 -11.86 17.84 14.19
N ALA A 132 -11.71 19.13 14.51
CA ALA A 132 -10.68 19.98 13.94
C ALA A 132 -9.27 19.51 14.28
N ALA A 133 -9.01 19.13 15.54
CA ALA A 133 -7.71 18.62 15.97
C ALA A 133 -7.36 17.30 15.25
N ARG A 134 -8.26 16.32 15.27
CA ARG A 134 -8.10 15.00 14.63
C ARG A 134 -7.91 15.12 13.12
N HIS A 135 -8.74 15.90 12.44
CA HIS A 135 -8.64 16.09 10.99
C HIS A 135 -7.44 16.93 10.58
N GLY A 136 -7.01 17.89 11.41
CA GLY A 136 -5.80 18.69 11.19
C GLY A 136 -4.53 17.85 11.01
N VAL A 137 -4.47 16.65 11.63
CA VAL A 137 -3.36 15.71 11.46
C VAL A 137 -3.20 15.26 10.00
N ASP A 138 -4.28 15.18 9.22
CA ASP A 138 -4.22 14.80 7.80
C ASP A 138 -3.40 15.82 6.99
N GLY A 139 -3.81 17.10 7.05
CA GLY A 139 -3.12 18.19 6.37
C GLY A 139 -1.68 18.37 6.84
N LEU A 140 -1.45 18.24 8.15
CA LEU A 140 -0.13 18.26 8.77
C LEU A 140 0.77 17.17 8.16
N LEU A 141 0.36 15.90 8.23
CA LEU A 141 1.18 14.78 7.79
C LEU A 141 1.50 14.87 6.29
N ARG A 142 0.49 15.20 5.47
CA ARG A 142 0.71 15.33 4.02
C ARG A 142 1.68 16.45 3.69
N SER A 143 1.63 17.57 4.42
CA SER A 143 2.58 18.67 4.22
C SER A 143 3.98 18.28 4.69
N LEU A 144 4.08 17.69 5.88
CA LEU A 144 5.32 17.17 6.43
C LEU A 144 6.03 16.20 5.48
N ALA A 145 5.29 15.23 4.91
CA ALA A 145 5.83 14.27 3.95
C ALA A 145 6.46 14.94 2.72
N LYS A 146 5.92 16.07 2.24
CA LYS A 146 6.49 16.84 1.12
C LYS A 146 7.78 17.57 1.48
N GLU A 147 8.02 17.83 2.76
CA GLU A 147 9.23 18.50 3.25
C GLU A 147 10.37 17.52 3.54
N LEU A 148 10.05 16.23 3.68
CA LEU A 148 11.03 15.18 3.92
C LEU A 148 12.04 15.05 2.76
N ARG A 149 13.26 14.64 3.11
CA ARG A 149 14.39 14.53 2.18
C ARG A 149 15.00 13.15 2.24
N GLY A 150 15.94 12.87 1.33
CA GLY A 150 16.72 11.63 1.36
C GLY A 150 15.90 10.36 1.11
N GLY A 151 14.73 10.47 0.47
CA GLY A 151 13.82 9.35 0.24
C GLY A 151 13.11 8.86 1.49
N ALA A 152 13.08 9.68 2.56
CA ALA A 152 12.22 9.44 3.70
C ALA A 152 10.75 9.63 3.32
N THR A 153 9.85 8.97 4.04
CA THR A 153 8.40 8.99 3.80
C THR A 153 7.65 9.34 5.07
N GLY A 154 6.55 10.08 4.94
CA GLY A 154 5.62 10.40 6.02
C GLY A 154 4.29 9.68 5.82
N ASN A 155 3.89 8.81 6.74
CA ASN A 155 2.59 8.11 6.70
C ASN A 155 1.89 8.16 8.06
N GLY A 156 0.63 7.75 8.12
CA GLY A 156 -0.16 7.78 9.35
C GLY A 156 -1.00 6.54 9.52
N VAL A 157 -1.18 6.12 10.77
CA VAL A 157 -2.17 5.13 11.18
C VAL A 157 -3.26 5.90 11.93
N GLN A 158 -4.48 5.87 11.41
CA GLN A 158 -5.64 6.47 12.06
C GLN A 158 -6.46 5.38 12.74
N LEU A 159 -6.75 5.55 14.02
CA LEU A 159 -7.56 4.61 14.78
C LEU A 159 -9.01 5.09 14.79
N ALA A 160 -9.95 4.19 14.48
CA ALA A 160 -11.34 4.41 14.82
C ALA A 160 -11.52 4.48 16.35
N ASP A 161 -12.63 5.07 16.81
CA ASP A 161 -12.95 5.06 18.24
C ASP A 161 -13.09 3.61 18.76
N GLY A 162 -12.62 3.37 19.97
CA GLY A 162 -12.55 2.03 20.56
C GLY A 162 -11.39 1.15 20.08
N VAL A 163 -10.63 1.56 19.07
CA VAL A 163 -9.38 0.87 18.66
C VAL A 163 -8.20 1.43 19.44
N GLY A 164 -7.45 0.54 20.10
CA GLY A 164 -6.20 0.85 20.81
C GLY A 164 -4.98 0.85 19.91
N VAL A 165 -3.91 1.53 20.33
CA VAL A 165 -2.61 1.56 19.62
C VAL A 165 -1.91 0.20 19.59
N ASP A 166 -2.30 -0.71 20.48
CA ASP A 166 -1.81 -2.08 20.63
C ASP A 166 -2.65 -3.12 19.86
N ALA A 167 -3.74 -2.70 19.21
CA ALA A 167 -4.53 -3.59 18.37
C ALA A 167 -3.64 -4.22 17.27
N PRO A 168 -3.81 -5.51 16.92
CA PRO A 168 -2.97 -6.19 15.94
C PRO A 168 -2.83 -5.43 14.63
N SER A 169 -3.92 -4.79 14.18
CA SER A 169 -3.94 -4.01 12.94
C SER A 169 -3.29 -2.64 13.04
N ALA A 170 -3.31 -2.00 14.21
CA ALA A 170 -2.54 -0.78 14.46
C ALA A 170 -1.04 -1.09 14.44
N LEU A 171 -0.62 -2.16 15.11
CA LEU A 171 0.77 -2.61 15.14
C LEU A 171 1.26 -3.12 13.78
N GLY A 172 0.43 -3.85 13.05
CA GLY A 172 0.71 -4.29 11.68
C GLY A 172 0.93 -3.11 10.73
N ALA A 173 0.05 -2.12 10.77
CA ALA A 173 0.18 -0.90 9.95
C ALA A 173 1.41 -0.08 10.34
N LEU A 174 1.66 0.11 11.64
CA LEU A 174 2.85 0.79 12.14
C LEU A 174 4.13 0.09 11.66
N ARG A 175 4.21 -1.23 11.80
CA ARG A 175 5.37 -2.01 11.35
C ARG A 175 5.55 -1.93 9.83
N PHE A 176 4.47 -1.98 9.05
CA PHE A 176 4.54 -1.80 7.60
C PHE A 176 5.15 -0.44 7.24
N PHE A 177 4.64 0.66 7.82
CA PHE A 177 5.12 2.02 7.54
C PHE A 177 6.53 2.30 8.08
N LEU A 178 6.96 1.64 9.15
CA LEU A 178 8.34 1.73 9.64
C LEU A 178 9.34 0.98 8.76
N SER A 179 8.88 0.04 7.93
CA SER A 179 9.76 -0.85 7.18
C SER A 179 10.18 -0.31 5.80
N ALA A 180 11.13 -1.02 5.19
CA ALA A 180 11.48 -0.84 3.79
C ALA A 180 10.41 -1.36 2.81
N ARG A 181 9.36 -2.03 3.29
CA ARG A 181 8.24 -2.53 2.47
C ARG A 181 7.31 -1.40 2.01
N SER A 182 7.24 -0.29 2.75
CA SER A 182 6.43 0.89 2.39
C SER A 182 7.20 1.95 1.57
N ALA A 183 8.28 1.56 0.87
CA ALA A 183 9.22 2.51 0.25
C ALA A 183 8.61 3.54 -0.72
N TYR A 184 7.46 3.21 -1.33
CA TYR A 184 6.75 4.09 -2.25
C TYR A 184 5.33 4.45 -1.79
N VAL A 185 5.03 4.20 -0.51
CA VAL A 185 3.82 4.70 0.15
C VAL A 185 4.22 5.93 0.93
N ASP A 186 3.66 7.08 0.55
CA ASP A 186 4.05 8.36 1.11
C ASP A 186 2.87 9.34 1.12
N GLY A 187 2.77 10.12 2.19
CA GLY A 187 1.67 11.02 2.49
C GLY A 187 0.32 10.32 2.64
N GLN A 188 0.29 9.06 3.06
CA GLN A 188 -0.95 8.28 3.22
C GLN A 188 -1.32 8.12 4.70
N LEU A 189 -2.61 8.22 5.00
CA LEU A 189 -3.19 7.83 6.28
C LEU A 189 -4.01 6.56 6.05
N LEU A 190 -3.66 5.50 6.77
CA LEU A 190 -4.39 4.24 6.75
C LEU A 190 -5.21 4.13 8.03
N THR A 191 -6.52 4.02 7.85
CA THR A 191 -7.42 3.81 8.98
C THR A 191 -7.45 2.34 9.38
N VAL A 192 -7.41 2.10 10.69
CA VAL A 192 -7.72 0.83 11.35
C VAL A 192 -9.11 0.96 11.96
N ASP A 193 -10.06 0.24 11.35
CA ASP A 193 -11.49 0.29 11.59
C ASP A 193 -11.92 -0.47 12.84
N THR A 194 -11.26 -1.60 13.13
CA THR A 194 -11.66 -2.50 14.22
C THR A 194 -10.44 -3.09 14.93
N THR A 195 -10.67 -3.72 16.08
CA THR A 195 -9.65 -4.44 16.84
C THR A 195 -9.27 -5.80 16.22
N ALA A 196 -9.91 -6.18 15.11
CA ALA A 196 -9.66 -7.46 14.45
C ALA A 196 -8.24 -7.57 13.88
N GLY A 197 -7.84 -8.82 13.61
CA GLY A 197 -6.53 -9.19 13.11
C GLY A 197 -5.74 -10.01 14.12
N THR A 198 -4.65 -10.59 13.65
CA THR A 198 -3.74 -11.42 14.45
C THR A 198 -2.31 -11.12 14.06
N LEU A 199 -1.44 -10.93 15.06
CA LEU A 199 -0.02 -10.74 14.80
C LEU A 199 0.60 -12.07 14.33
N PRO A 200 1.52 -12.05 13.35
CA PRO A 200 2.17 -13.27 12.91
C PRO A 200 3.18 -13.75 13.97
N GLU A 201 3.34 -15.07 14.06
CA GLU A 201 4.43 -15.67 14.85
C GLU A 201 5.80 -15.32 14.25
N ASP A 202 5.88 -15.28 12.91
CA ASP A 202 7.06 -14.92 12.16
C ASP A 202 6.77 -13.72 11.23
N TRP A 203 7.39 -12.58 11.52
CA TRP A 203 7.26 -11.35 10.73
C TRP A 203 7.90 -11.42 9.34
N ASP A 204 8.82 -12.37 9.11
CA ASP A 204 9.40 -12.61 7.79
C ASP A 204 8.48 -13.47 6.92
N ARG A 205 7.58 -14.26 7.53
CA ARG A 205 6.60 -15.10 6.84
C ARG A 205 5.16 -14.87 7.32
N PRO A 206 4.63 -13.63 7.23
CA PRO A 206 3.33 -13.27 7.78
C PRO A 206 2.13 -13.94 7.10
N LEU A 207 2.33 -14.60 5.95
CA LEU A 207 1.31 -15.30 5.18
C LEU A 207 1.49 -16.82 5.20
N ALA A 208 2.33 -17.34 6.10
CA ALA A 208 2.54 -18.78 6.26
C ALA A 208 1.20 -19.52 6.42
N GLY A 209 1.02 -20.56 5.62
CA GLY A 209 -0.19 -21.41 5.64
C GLY A 209 -1.41 -20.81 4.93
N ARG A 210 -1.31 -19.65 4.29
CA ARG A 210 -2.41 -19.05 3.52
C ARG A 210 -2.36 -19.47 2.06
N VAL A 211 -3.52 -19.69 1.44
CA VAL A 211 -3.65 -19.97 0.01
C VAL A 211 -4.17 -18.72 -0.71
N ALA A 212 -3.43 -18.26 -1.72
CA ALA A 212 -3.70 -17.03 -2.43
C ALA A 212 -3.91 -17.26 -3.94
N VAL A 213 -4.89 -16.58 -4.52
CA VAL A 213 -5.06 -16.43 -5.96
C VAL A 213 -4.61 -15.04 -6.37
N VAL A 214 -3.82 -14.94 -7.45
CA VAL A 214 -3.43 -13.65 -8.06
C VAL A 214 -3.81 -13.66 -9.53
N THR A 215 -4.69 -12.75 -9.94
CA THR A 215 -5.10 -12.61 -11.35
C THR A 215 -4.18 -11.69 -12.14
N GLY A 216 -3.99 -11.94 -13.44
CA GLY A 216 -3.06 -11.19 -14.29
C GLY A 216 -1.59 -11.38 -13.84
N ALA A 217 -1.24 -12.59 -13.40
CA ALA A 217 0.02 -12.88 -12.72
C ALA A 217 1.19 -13.24 -13.65
N ALA A 218 1.00 -13.29 -14.97
CA ALA A 218 2.06 -13.76 -15.88
C ALA A 218 3.24 -12.78 -16.00
N ARG A 219 3.07 -11.51 -15.60
CA ARG A 219 4.12 -10.47 -15.71
C ARG A 219 3.82 -9.23 -14.85
N GLY A 220 4.78 -8.29 -14.85
CA GLY A 220 4.58 -6.95 -14.30
C GLY A 220 4.21 -6.95 -12.81
N ILE A 221 3.20 -6.16 -12.46
CA ILE A 221 2.74 -6.03 -11.06
C ILE A 221 2.17 -7.36 -10.54
N GLY A 222 1.41 -8.10 -11.34
CA GLY A 222 0.84 -9.38 -10.92
C GLY A 222 1.90 -10.42 -10.59
N ALA A 223 2.96 -10.52 -11.41
CA ALA A 223 4.09 -11.39 -11.11
C ALA A 223 4.81 -10.96 -9.82
N ALA A 224 5.03 -9.65 -9.62
CA ALA A 224 5.63 -9.15 -8.38
C ALA A 224 4.77 -9.43 -7.15
N ILE A 225 3.45 -9.31 -7.25
CA ILE A 225 2.51 -9.69 -6.18
C ILE A 225 2.65 -11.19 -5.88
N ALA A 226 2.60 -12.05 -6.88
CA ALA A 226 2.73 -13.50 -6.68
C ALA A 226 4.05 -13.87 -6.01
N GLU A 227 5.16 -13.25 -6.43
CA GLU A 227 6.48 -13.44 -5.84
C GLU A 227 6.55 -12.96 -4.38
N THR A 228 6.01 -11.78 -4.07
CA THR A 228 5.99 -11.24 -2.70
C THR A 228 5.11 -12.07 -1.77
N LEU A 229 3.91 -12.48 -2.20
CA LEU A 229 3.04 -13.34 -1.38
C LEU A 229 3.70 -14.69 -1.09
N ALA A 230 4.35 -15.30 -2.09
CA ALA A 230 5.07 -16.55 -1.91
C ALA A 230 6.29 -16.40 -0.99
N ARG A 231 7.06 -15.31 -1.14
CA ARG A 231 8.18 -14.96 -0.23
C ARG A 231 7.70 -14.87 1.21
N ASP A 232 6.55 -14.24 1.43
CA ASP A 232 5.94 -14.05 2.74
C ASP A 232 5.23 -15.32 3.27
N GLY A 233 5.31 -16.44 2.55
CA GLY A 233 4.90 -17.76 3.02
C GLY A 233 3.58 -18.29 2.47
N ALA A 234 2.88 -17.56 1.61
CA ALA A 234 1.64 -18.02 1.00
C ALA A 234 1.89 -19.10 -0.06
N THR A 235 0.94 -20.01 -0.21
CA THR A 235 0.83 -20.86 -1.40
C THR A 235 0.05 -20.10 -2.46
N VAL A 236 0.64 -19.89 -3.64
CA VAL A 236 0.04 -19.00 -4.65
C VAL A 236 -0.40 -19.76 -5.90
N ILE A 237 -1.65 -19.51 -6.31
CA ILE A 237 -2.21 -19.86 -7.62
C ILE A 237 -2.10 -18.60 -8.50
N ALA A 238 -1.20 -18.64 -9.47
CA ALA A 238 -1.02 -17.59 -10.45
C ALA A 238 -1.99 -17.80 -11.61
N VAL A 239 -2.80 -16.78 -11.91
CA VAL A 239 -3.87 -16.85 -12.92
C VAL A 239 -3.62 -15.83 -14.02
N ASP A 240 -3.71 -16.25 -15.28
CA ASP A 240 -3.69 -15.36 -16.43
C ASP A 240 -4.38 -16.03 -17.62
N VAL A 241 -4.60 -15.28 -18.70
CA VAL A 241 -5.24 -15.83 -19.91
C VAL A 241 -4.37 -16.90 -20.57
N PRO A 242 -4.96 -17.86 -21.30
CA PRO A 242 -4.19 -18.91 -21.99
C PRO A 242 -3.07 -18.40 -22.89
N ALA A 243 -3.29 -17.26 -23.56
CA ALA A 243 -2.28 -16.60 -24.40
C ALA A 243 -1.02 -16.16 -23.65
N ALA A 244 -1.06 -16.04 -22.32
CA ALA A 244 0.08 -15.72 -21.47
C ALA A 244 0.67 -16.97 -20.77
N GLY A 245 0.25 -18.18 -21.15
CA GLY A 245 0.56 -19.43 -20.47
C GLY A 245 2.05 -19.72 -20.25
N GLU A 246 2.91 -19.40 -21.23
CA GLU A 246 4.36 -19.58 -21.08
C GLU A 246 4.95 -18.68 -19.99
N ALA A 247 4.60 -17.40 -19.99
CA ALA A 247 5.06 -16.45 -18.98
C ALA A 247 4.47 -16.79 -17.59
N LEU A 248 3.20 -17.22 -17.56
CA LEU A 248 2.54 -17.67 -16.34
C LEU A 248 3.24 -18.88 -15.73
N ALA A 249 3.60 -19.89 -16.54
CA ALA A 249 4.32 -21.07 -16.09
C ALA A 249 5.69 -20.71 -15.51
N LYS A 250 6.41 -19.74 -16.10
CA LYS A 250 7.69 -19.24 -15.55
C LYS A 250 7.52 -18.64 -14.16
N VAL A 251 6.49 -17.81 -13.96
CA VAL A 251 6.18 -17.24 -12.64
C VAL A 251 5.82 -18.35 -11.66
N ALA A 252 4.87 -19.22 -11.99
CA ALA A 252 4.44 -20.31 -11.10
C ALA A 252 5.60 -21.23 -10.70
N ASN A 253 6.50 -21.57 -11.63
CA ASN A 253 7.70 -22.36 -11.31
C ASN A 253 8.64 -21.61 -10.36
N LYS A 254 8.90 -20.33 -10.60
CA LYS A 254 9.78 -19.50 -9.76
C LYS A 254 9.28 -19.42 -8.32
N ILE A 255 7.97 -19.27 -8.13
CA ILE A 255 7.34 -19.19 -6.81
C ILE A 255 6.97 -20.55 -6.21
N ARG A 256 7.20 -21.66 -6.95
CA ARG A 256 6.75 -23.02 -6.60
C ARG A 256 5.23 -23.08 -6.34
N GLY A 257 4.47 -22.28 -7.09
CA GLY A 257 3.02 -22.20 -7.04
C GLY A 257 2.34 -23.01 -8.15
N THR A 258 1.04 -22.79 -8.34
CA THR A 258 0.25 -23.42 -9.41
C THR A 258 -0.12 -22.38 -10.46
N ALA A 259 0.04 -22.70 -11.75
CA ALA A 259 -0.48 -21.89 -12.84
C ALA A 259 -1.90 -22.32 -13.20
N LEU A 260 -2.81 -21.35 -13.38
CA LEU A 260 -4.14 -21.57 -13.93
C LEU A 260 -4.37 -20.65 -15.12
N GLN A 261 -4.54 -21.23 -16.30
CA GLN A 261 -4.92 -20.48 -17.50
C GLN A 261 -6.43 -20.29 -17.51
N LEU A 262 -6.89 -19.05 -17.32
CA LEU A 262 -8.29 -18.68 -17.18
C LEU A 262 -8.51 -17.24 -17.64
N ASP A 263 -9.53 -17.01 -18.45
CA ASP A 263 -10.07 -15.67 -18.66
C ASP A 263 -10.96 -15.31 -17.46
N VAL A 264 -10.58 -14.26 -16.73
CA VAL A 264 -11.31 -13.80 -15.53
C VAL A 264 -12.72 -13.31 -15.86
N THR A 265 -13.03 -13.01 -17.12
CA THR A 265 -14.36 -12.61 -17.57
C THR A 265 -15.30 -13.79 -17.83
N ALA A 266 -14.78 -15.02 -17.81
CA ALA A 266 -15.58 -16.22 -17.98
C ALA A 266 -16.69 -16.31 -16.91
N PRO A 267 -17.91 -16.77 -17.27
CA PRO A 267 -19.02 -16.84 -16.33
C PRO A 267 -18.73 -17.71 -15.09
N ASP A 268 -17.89 -18.73 -15.22
CA ASP A 268 -17.52 -19.72 -14.21
C ASP A 268 -16.14 -19.43 -13.54
N ALA A 269 -15.58 -18.23 -13.74
CA ALA A 269 -14.23 -17.92 -13.29
C ALA A 269 -14.06 -18.10 -11.77
N GLY A 270 -14.98 -17.58 -10.95
CA GLY A 270 -14.90 -17.72 -9.49
C GLY A 270 -14.97 -19.17 -9.02
N ASP A 271 -15.86 -19.96 -9.63
CA ASP A 271 -16.03 -21.39 -9.31
C ASP A 271 -14.75 -22.17 -9.62
N ARG A 272 -14.13 -21.92 -10.78
CA ARG A 272 -12.87 -22.58 -11.17
C ARG A 272 -11.70 -22.21 -10.28
N LEU A 273 -11.63 -20.96 -9.81
CA LEU A 273 -10.61 -20.52 -8.85
C LEU A 273 -10.76 -21.27 -7.51
N LEU A 274 -11.98 -21.32 -7.00
CA LEU A 274 -12.31 -21.96 -5.75
C LEU A 274 -12.09 -23.49 -5.82
N GLU A 275 -12.59 -24.14 -6.87
CA GLU A 275 -12.44 -25.58 -7.10
C GLU A 275 -10.97 -25.99 -7.11
N LEU A 276 -10.12 -25.26 -7.82
CA LEU A 276 -8.69 -25.56 -7.86
C LEU A 276 -8.03 -25.39 -6.48
N ALA A 277 -8.34 -24.29 -5.78
CA ALA A 277 -7.77 -24.01 -4.47
C ALA A 277 -8.16 -25.07 -3.43
N LEU A 278 -9.45 -25.42 -3.37
CA LEU A 278 -9.98 -26.45 -2.48
C LEU A 278 -9.40 -27.83 -2.81
N ARG A 279 -9.41 -28.25 -4.08
CA ARG A 279 -8.90 -29.57 -4.47
C ARG A 279 -7.41 -29.73 -4.20
N ARG A 280 -6.62 -28.67 -4.41
CA ARG A 280 -5.15 -28.78 -4.34
C ARG A 280 -4.59 -28.48 -2.96
N TYR A 281 -5.26 -27.62 -2.20
CA TYR A 281 -4.74 -27.05 -0.95
C TYR A 281 -5.75 -27.04 0.21
N GLY A 282 -7.02 -27.37 -0.03
CA GLY A 282 -8.05 -27.45 1.01
C GLY A 282 -8.63 -26.12 1.48
N SER A 283 -8.14 -24.98 0.99
CA SER A 283 -8.67 -23.65 1.31
C SER A 283 -8.41 -22.64 0.21
N LEU A 284 -9.16 -21.53 0.26
CA LEU A 284 -8.83 -20.27 -0.40
C LEU A 284 -8.94 -19.15 0.64
N ASP A 285 -7.84 -18.45 0.91
CA ASP A 285 -7.77 -17.44 1.96
C ASP A 285 -7.65 -16.01 1.39
N ILE A 286 -6.95 -15.86 0.25
CA ILE A 286 -6.60 -14.57 -0.33
C ILE A 286 -6.97 -14.54 -1.82
N VAL A 287 -7.62 -13.48 -2.29
CA VAL A 287 -7.85 -13.22 -3.71
C VAL A 287 -7.35 -11.82 -4.05
N VAL A 288 -6.39 -11.75 -4.97
CA VAL A 288 -5.87 -10.48 -5.49
C VAL A 288 -6.37 -10.24 -6.90
N HIS A 289 -7.24 -9.24 -7.04
CA HIS A 289 -7.77 -8.79 -8.32
C HIS A 289 -6.82 -7.79 -8.99
N ASN A 290 -5.76 -8.31 -9.61
CA ASN A 290 -4.76 -7.51 -10.32
C ASN A 290 -5.01 -7.43 -11.84
N ALA A 291 -5.68 -8.42 -12.43
CA ALA A 291 -5.99 -8.40 -13.86
C ALA A 291 -6.68 -7.08 -14.28
N GLY A 292 -6.19 -6.50 -15.36
CA GLY A 292 -6.74 -5.25 -15.87
C GLY A 292 -6.16 -4.86 -17.22
N ILE A 293 -6.95 -4.13 -18.00
CA ILE A 293 -6.57 -3.64 -19.33
C ILE A 293 -6.85 -2.14 -19.48
N LEU A 294 -6.15 -1.56 -20.47
CA LEU A 294 -6.36 -0.20 -20.96
C LEU A 294 -6.86 -0.23 -22.40
N ARG A 295 -7.80 0.67 -22.73
CA ARG A 295 -8.26 0.96 -24.09
C ARG A 295 -8.47 2.47 -24.22
N ASP A 296 -7.37 3.20 -24.08
CA ASP A 296 -7.38 4.65 -23.98
C ASP A 296 -7.87 5.30 -25.28
N LYS A 297 -8.84 6.19 -25.13
CA LYS A 297 -9.41 6.99 -26.21
C LYS A 297 -10.17 8.17 -25.61
N LEU A 298 -10.10 9.35 -26.25
CA LEU A 298 -10.98 10.46 -25.89
C LEU A 298 -12.45 10.01 -26.05
N LEU A 299 -13.33 10.44 -25.14
CA LEU A 299 -14.71 9.96 -25.08
C LEU A 299 -15.48 10.18 -26.39
N VAL A 300 -15.26 11.32 -27.06
CA VAL A 300 -15.83 11.63 -28.39
C VAL A 300 -15.51 10.57 -29.46
N ASN A 301 -14.44 9.81 -29.27
CA ASN A 301 -14.00 8.76 -30.19
C ASN A 301 -14.04 7.35 -29.55
N MET A 302 -14.70 7.20 -28.39
CA MET A 302 -14.80 5.92 -27.69
C MET A 302 -15.81 5.03 -28.40
N THR A 303 -15.43 3.78 -28.67
CA THR A 303 -16.35 2.80 -29.24
C THR A 303 -16.97 1.93 -28.13
N PRO A 304 -18.17 1.37 -28.33
CA PRO A 304 -18.80 0.48 -27.35
C PRO A 304 -17.90 -0.69 -26.95
N GLU A 305 -17.14 -1.27 -27.88
CA GLU A 305 -16.28 -2.43 -27.64
C GLU A 305 -15.11 -2.08 -26.71
N LYS A 306 -14.50 -0.90 -26.90
CA LYS A 306 -13.42 -0.42 -26.03
C LYS A 306 -13.90 -0.09 -24.63
N TRP A 307 -15.12 0.45 -24.52
CA TRP A 307 -15.76 0.68 -23.24
C TRP A 307 -16.06 -0.66 -22.54
N ALA A 308 -16.80 -1.54 -23.20
CA ALA A 308 -17.25 -2.82 -22.66
C ALA A 308 -16.07 -3.70 -22.23
N ALA A 309 -15.01 -3.79 -23.03
CA ALA A 309 -13.84 -4.61 -22.67
C ALA A 309 -13.17 -4.15 -21.36
N VAL A 310 -13.01 -2.84 -21.17
CA VAL A 310 -12.41 -2.29 -19.94
C VAL A 310 -13.30 -2.54 -18.74
N ILE A 311 -14.61 -2.34 -18.86
CA ILE A 311 -15.55 -2.61 -17.77
C ILE A 311 -15.60 -4.10 -17.43
N ALA A 312 -15.67 -4.96 -18.46
CA ALA A 312 -15.74 -6.41 -18.31
C ALA A 312 -14.56 -6.96 -17.50
N VAL A 313 -13.33 -6.62 -17.89
CA VAL A 313 -12.12 -7.12 -17.24
C VAL A 313 -11.86 -6.43 -15.89
N ASN A 314 -11.95 -5.10 -15.84
CA ASN A 314 -11.41 -4.35 -14.70
C ASN A 314 -12.36 -4.32 -13.50
N ILE A 315 -13.66 -4.55 -13.66
CA ILE A 315 -14.63 -4.46 -12.56
C ILE A 315 -15.72 -5.52 -12.61
N ALA A 316 -16.36 -5.78 -13.76
CA ALA A 316 -17.48 -6.74 -13.81
C ALA A 316 -17.03 -8.17 -13.47
N ALA A 317 -15.85 -8.58 -13.94
CA ALA A 317 -15.22 -9.85 -13.57
C ALA A 317 -14.99 -9.98 -12.05
N GLN A 318 -14.51 -8.91 -11.40
CA GLN A 318 -14.25 -8.93 -9.95
C GLN A 318 -15.54 -9.13 -9.15
N LEU A 319 -16.61 -8.42 -9.53
CA LEU A 319 -17.93 -8.56 -8.90
C LEU A 319 -18.46 -9.99 -9.02
N ARG A 320 -18.42 -10.56 -10.23
CA ARG A 320 -18.88 -11.94 -10.48
C ARG A 320 -18.09 -12.97 -9.66
N ILE A 321 -16.76 -12.86 -9.69
CA ILE A 321 -15.89 -13.76 -8.91
C ILE A 321 -16.21 -13.63 -7.42
N ASN A 322 -16.33 -12.41 -6.89
CA ASN A 322 -16.63 -12.21 -5.47
C ASN A 322 -18.01 -12.78 -5.09
N GLU A 323 -19.02 -12.59 -5.92
CA GLU A 323 -20.36 -13.15 -5.71
C GLU A 323 -20.33 -14.68 -5.65
N GLN A 324 -19.66 -15.34 -6.60
CA GLN A 324 -19.48 -16.79 -6.61
C GLN A 324 -18.77 -17.29 -5.35
N LEU A 325 -17.68 -16.62 -4.94
CA LEU A 325 -16.95 -16.97 -3.73
C LEU A 325 -17.81 -16.82 -2.46
N LEU A 326 -18.59 -15.74 -2.37
CA LEU A 326 -19.46 -15.46 -1.21
C LEU A 326 -20.63 -16.46 -1.11
N VAL A 327 -21.25 -16.81 -2.24
CA VAL A 327 -22.38 -17.76 -2.29
C VAL A 327 -21.92 -19.20 -2.03
N SER A 328 -20.67 -19.54 -2.32
CA SER A 328 -20.15 -20.91 -2.16
C SER A 328 -20.21 -21.46 -0.73
N GLY A 329 -20.18 -20.60 0.29
CA GLY A 329 -20.03 -21.01 1.69
C GLY A 329 -18.63 -21.48 2.09
N GLU A 330 -17.67 -21.56 1.17
CA GLU A 330 -16.32 -22.09 1.39
C GLU A 330 -15.26 -20.99 1.62
N PHE A 331 -15.53 -19.75 1.20
CA PHE A 331 -14.61 -18.61 1.33
C PHE A 331 -14.76 -17.89 2.69
N THR A 332 -14.54 -18.62 3.79
CA THR A 332 -14.93 -18.18 5.15
C THR A 332 -13.79 -18.07 6.16
N ARG A 333 -12.55 -18.48 5.80
CA ARG A 333 -11.39 -18.54 6.71
C ARG A 333 -10.68 -17.19 6.91
N ALA A 334 -11.39 -16.20 7.46
CA ALA A 334 -10.93 -14.81 7.51
C ALA A 334 -10.43 -14.37 6.11
N PRO A 335 -11.31 -14.38 5.11
CA PRO A 335 -10.93 -14.13 3.72
C PRO A 335 -10.32 -12.74 3.51
N ARG A 336 -9.45 -12.61 2.51
CA ARG A 336 -8.78 -11.34 2.17
C ARG A 336 -8.95 -11.07 0.69
N ILE A 337 -9.70 -10.04 0.34
CA ILE A 337 -9.80 -9.54 -1.03
C ILE A 337 -8.94 -8.27 -1.13
N VAL A 338 -7.99 -8.26 -2.05
CA VAL A 338 -7.20 -7.06 -2.37
C VAL A 338 -7.32 -6.74 -3.86
N SER A 339 -7.94 -5.62 -4.19
CA SER A 339 -8.11 -5.19 -5.57
C SER A 339 -7.13 -4.10 -5.99
N LEU A 340 -6.81 -4.04 -7.28
CA LEU A 340 -5.97 -3.00 -7.84
C LEU A 340 -6.86 -1.89 -8.43
N ALA A 341 -6.96 -0.77 -7.71
CA ALA A 341 -7.53 0.48 -8.18
C ALA A 341 -6.51 1.26 -9.04
N SER A 342 -6.54 2.59 -9.03
CA SER A 342 -5.57 3.46 -9.72
C SER A 342 -5.72 4.90 -9.24
N THR A 343 -4.65 5.69 -9.28
CA THR A 343 -4.77 7.16 -9.13
C THR A 343 -5.67 7.78 -10.21
N SER A 344 -5.74 7.21 -11.41
CA SER A 344 -6.72 7.65 -12.45
C SER A 344 -8.18 7.40 -12.03
N GLY A 345 -8.43 6.41 -11.16
CA GLY A 345 -9.77 6.16 -10.62
C GLY A 345 -10.17 7.14 -9.51
N ILE A 346 -9.19 7.84 -8.93
CA ILE A 346 -9.39 8.86 -7.89
C ILE A 346 -9.53 10.25 -8.53
N ALA A 347 -8.58 10.62 -9.38
CA ALA A 347 -8.49 11.98 -9.93
C ALA A 347 -8.98 12.12 -11.37
N GLY A 348 -9.31 11.01 -12.04
CA GLY A 348 -9.52 10.99 -13.48
C GLY A 348 -8.21 11.09 -14.28
N ASN A 349 -8.30 10.83 -15.59
CA ASN A 349 -7.19 11.07 -16.52
C ASN A 349 -7.72 11.27 -17.95
N ARG A 350 -7.05 12.12 -18.73
CA ARG A 350 -7.48 12.43 -20.12
C ARG A 350 -7.40 11.17 -20.99
N GLY A 351 -8.49 10.86 -21.69
CA GLY A 351 -8.57 9.69 -22.56
C GLY A 351 -8.83 8.36 -21.84
N GLN A 352 -9.11 8.41 -20.53
CA GLN A 352 -9.33 7.24 -19.68
C GLN A 352 -10.70 7.30 -19.00
N THR A 353 -11.77 7.72 -19.68
CA THR A 353 -13.11 7.76 -19.07
C THR A 353 -13.62 6.36 -18.71
N ASN A 354 -13.44 5.38 -19.59
CA ASN A 354 -13.71 3.96 -19.31
C ASN A 354 -12.84 3.41 -18.17
N TYR A 355 -11.53 3.66 -18.22
CA TYR A 355 -10.60 3.16 -17.22
C TYR A 355 -10.81 3.81 -15.85
N GLY A 356 -10.98 5.13 -15.81
CA GLY A 356 -11.32 5.91 -14.62
C GLY A 356 -12.62 5.42 -13.99
N ALA A 357 -13.68 5.22 -14.79
CA ALA A 357 -14.92 4.61 -14.32
C ALA A 357 -14.68 3.22 -13.72
N SER A 358 -13.91 2.35 -14.39
CA SER A 358 -13.63 1.01 -13.87
C SER A 358 -12.86 1.02 -12.54
N LYS A 359 -11.82 1.85 -12.42
CA LYS A 359 -10.95 1.89 -11.24
C LYS A 359 -11.56 2.67 -10.08
N SER A 360 -12.44 3.64 -10.35
CA SER A 360 -13.31 4.23 -9.34
C SER A 360 -14.38 3.22 -8.88
N GLY A 361 -14.93 2.43 -9.80
CA GLY A 361 -15.83 1.32 -9.49
C GLY A 361 -15.20 0.29 -8.54
N VAL A 362 -13.91 -0.01 -8.70
CA VAL A 362 -13.16 -0.88 -7.76
C VAL A 362 -13.15 -0.31 -6.33
N ILE A 363 -12.97 1.01 -6.17
CA ILE A 363 -12.99 1.69 -4.86
C ILE A 363 -14.38 1.50 -4.22
N GLY A 364 -15.45 1.73 -4.98
CA GLY A 364 -16.83 1.53 -4.52
C GLY A 364 -17.11 0.07 -4.14
N MET A 365 -16.73 -0.87 -5.02
CA MET A 365 -16.91 -2.30 -4.80
C MET A 365 -16.21 -2.75 -3.51
N VAL A 366 -14.96 -2.34 -3.28
CA VAL A 366 -14.21 -2.74 -2.08
C VAL A 366 -14.90 -2.26 -0.80
N ARG A 367 -15.37 -1.01 -0.78
CA ARG A 367 -16.13 -0.47 0.36
C ARG A 367 -17.43 -1.23 0.61
N ALA A 368 -18.16 -1.58 -0.44
CA ALA A 368 -19.43 -2.31 -0.34
C ALA A 368 -19.23 -3.80 0.01
N THR A 369 -18.12 -4.41 -0.42
CA THR A 369 -17.81 -5.83 -0.15
C THR A 369 -17.30 -6.03 1.26
N ALA A 370 -16.59 -5.05 1.83
CA ALA A 370 -15.90 -5.23 3.11
C ALA A 370 -16.84 -5.64 4.27
N PRO A 371 -18.02 -5.02 4.49
CA PRO A 371 -18.95 -5.46 5.52
C PRO A 371 -19.46 -6.89 5.36
N LEU A 372 -19.56 -7.39 4.12
CA LEU A 372 -19.98 -8.77 3.84
C LEU A 372 -18.94 -9.79 4.32
N LEU A 373 -17.66 -9.41 4.31
CA LEU A 373 -16.56 -10.27 4.74
C LEU A 373 -16.29 -10.16 6.24
N THR A 374 -16.59 -9.02 6.88
CA THR A 374 -16.36 -8.81 8.31
C THR A 374 -17.06 -9.88 9.17
N ALA A 375 -18.23 -10.37 8.74
CA ALA A 375 -18.95 -11.46 9.40
C ALA A 375 -18.13 -12.76 9.52
N PHE A 376 -17.15 -12.95 8.64
CA PHE A 376 -16.24 -14.10 8.61
C PHE A 376 -14.82 -13.75 9.12
N GLY A 377 -14.64 -12.60 9.76
CA GLY A 377 -13.32 -12.06 10.11
C GLY A 377 -12.48 -11.68 8.89
N GLY A 378 -13.13 -11.49 7.74
CA GLY A 378 -12.53 -11.17 6.46
C GLY A 378 -12.44 -9.66 6.20
N THR A 379 -11.70 -9.28 5.14
CA THR A 379 -11.56 -7.89 4.71
C THR A 379 -11.56 -7.77 3.19
N ALA A 380 -12.12 -6.68 2.66
CA ALA A 380 -11.87 -6.24 1.29
C ALA A 380 -11.14 -4.89 1.34
N ASN A 381 -10.04 -4.76 0.62
CA ASN A 381 -9.25 -3.54 0.52
C ASN A 381 -8.76 -3.33 -0.93
N ALA A 382 -8.22 -2.15 -1.23
CA ALA A 382 -7.60 -1.88 -2.53
C ALA A 382 -6.24 -1.19 -2.38
N VAL A 383 -5.40 -1.41 -3.39
CA VAL A 383 -4.21 -0.59 -3.63
C VAL A 383 -4.46 0.28 -4.87
N ALA A 384 -4.12 1.56 -4.80
CA ALA A 384 -4.20 2.50 -5.92
C ALA A 384 -2.80 2.94 -6.36
N PRO A 385 -2.17 2.22 -7.32
CA PRO A 385 -0.85 2.58 -7.80
C PRO A 385 -0.85 3.94 -8.49
N GLY A 386 0.23 4.69 -8.31
CA GLY A 386 0.59 5.86 -9.12
C GLY A 386 1.40 5.46 -10.36
N PHE A 387 2.45 6.23 -10.65
CA PHE A 387 3.36 5.90 -11.75
C PHE A 387 4.32 4.78 -11.34
N ILE A 388 4.18 3.60 -11.94
CA ILE A 388 5.02 2.42 -11.69
C ILE A 388 5.80 2.05 -12.96
N GLU A 389 7.09 1.77 -12.82
CA GLU A 389 7.95 1.29 -13.91
C GLU A 389 7.53 -0.12 -14.35
N THR A 390 6.93 -0.21 -15.53
CA THR A 390 6.47 -1.46 -16.13
C THR A 390 6.68 -1.42 -17.65
N ASP A 391 6.54 -2.56 -18.32
CA ASP A 391 6.53 -2.61 -19.78
C ASP A 391 5.41 -1.77 -20.40
N MET A 392 4.33 -1.54 -19.64
CA MET A 392 3.21 -0.70 -20.07
C MET A 392 3.58 0.78 -20.05
N THR A 393 4.17 1.27 -18.96
CA THR A 393 4.60 2.69 -18.85
C THR A 393 5.81 3.00 -19.72
N ALA A 394 6.61 1.98 -20.09
CA ALA A 394 7.69 2.12 -21.06
C ALA A 394 7.21 2.59 -22.45
N LYS A 395 5.94 2.36 -22.80
CA LYS A 395 5.33 2.78 -24.08
C LYS A 395 4.89 4.25 -24.11
N ILE A 396 4.88 4.94 -22.97
CA ILE A 396 4.52 6.36 -22.89
C ILE A 396 5.65 7.19 -23.54
N PRO A 397 5.33 8.23 -24.35
CA PRO A 397 6.32 9.13 -24.92
C PRO A 397 7.28 9.70 -23.86
N PHE A 398 8.57 9.79 -24.22
CA PHE A 398 9.65 10.09 -23.26
C PHE A 398 9.39 11.33 -22.39
N ALA A 399 9.04 12.47 -23.01
CA ALA A 399 8.82 13.71 -22.28
C ALA A 399 7.68 13.61 -21.26
N SER A 400 6.51 13.10 -21.66
CA SER A 400 5.37 12.89 -20.76
C SER A 400 5.68 11.88 -19.66
N ARG A 401 6.46 10.84 -19.98
CA ARG A 401 6.90 9.81 -19.03
C ARG A 401 7.81 10.40 -17.96
N GLU A 402 8.77 11.23 -18.31
CA GLU A 402 9.68 11.87 -17.34
C GLU A 402 8.93 12.87 -16.45
N ILE A 403 7.99 13.64 -16.99
CA ILE A 403 7.16 14.54 -16.18
C ILE A 403 6.35 13.73 -15.16
N ALA A 404 5.66 12.68 -15.59
CA ALA A 404 4.86 11.82 -14.71
C ALA A 404 5.73 11.11 -13.65
N ARG A 405 6.93 10.66 -14.03
CA ARG A 405 7.93 10.04 -13.14
C ARG A 405 8.36 10.97 -12.01
N ARG A 406 8.43 12.28 -12.25
CA ARG A 406 8.91 13.28 -11.27
C ARG A 406 7.80 13.99 -10.51
N ALA A 407 6.53 13.80 -10.88
CA ALA A 407 5.36 14.46 -10.29
C ALA A 407 4.92 13.87 -8.93
N SER A 408 5.88 13.59 -8.04
CA SER A 408 5.68 13.01 -6.71
C SER A 408 6.74 13.52 -5.74
N SER A 409 6.49 13.46 -4.43
CA SER A 409 7.47 13.90 -3.41
C SER A 409 8.78 13.11 -3.48
N LEU A 410 8.70 11.82 -3.84
CA LEU A 410 9.87 10.97 -4.02
C LEU A 410 10.61 11.17 -5.35
N GLN A 411 10.05 12.01 -6.25
CA GLN A 411 10.61 12.43 -7.54
C GLN A 411 11.12 11.28 -8.41
N GLN A 412 10.52 10.10 -8.32
CA GLN A 412 10.87 8.93 -9.14
C GLN A 412 9.66 8.04 -9.32
N GLY A 413 9.68 7.15 -10.32
CA GLY A 413 8.66 6.12 -10.50
C GLY A 413 8.81 4.99 -9.48
N GLY A 414 7.68 4.42 -9.07
CA GLY A 414 7.65 3.23 -8.21
C GLY A 414 8.02 1.97 -8.98
N GLN A 415 8.29 0.89 -8.26
CA GLN A 415 8.54 -0.43 -8.82
C GLN A 415 7.36 -1.37 -8.54
N PRO A 416 7.18 -2.43 -9.35
CA PRO A 416 6.15 -3.45 -9.12
C PRO A 416 6.16 -4.01 -7.69
N VAL A 417 7.35 -4.20 -7.12
CA VAL A 417 7.51 -4.67 -5.73
C VAL A 417 6.88 -3.71 -4.71
N ASP A 418 6.90 -2.39 -4.95
CA ASP A 418 6.32 -1.43 -4.02
C ASP A 418 4.79 -1.60 -3.90
N VAL A 419 4.12 -1.95 -5.01
CA VAL A 419 2.70 -2.29 -5.02
C VAL A 419 2.48 -3.65 -4.37
N ALA A 420 3.33 -4.62 -4.67
CA ALA A 420 3.25 -5.97 -4.12
C ALA A 420 3.36 -6.01 -2.59
N GLU A 421 4.25 -5.21 -2.00
CA GLU A 421 4.40 -5.10 -0.54
C GLU A 421 3.14 -4.54 0.13
N ALA A 422 2.49 -3.53 -0.47
CA ALA A 422 1.23 -2.98 0.03
C ALA A 422 0.09 -4.00 -0.07
N VAL A 423 0.04 -4.76 -1.17
CA VAL A 423 -0.93 -5.85 -1.34
C VAL A 423 -0.69 -6.96 -0.30
N ALA A 424 0.56 -7.37 -0.09
CA ALA A 424 0.91 -8.41 0.88
C ALA A 424 0.55 -8.00 2.31
N PHE A 425 0.79 -6.73 2.67
CA PHE A 425 0.35 -6.20 3.96
C PHE A 425 -1.17 -6.24 4.10
N LEU A 426 -1.94 -5.73 3.13
CA LEU A 426 -3.42 -5.74 3.21
C LEU A 426 -4.02 -7.16 3.14
N ALA A 427 -3.30 -8.13 2.59
CA ALA A 427 -3.68 -9.54 2.57
C ALA A 427 -3.30 -10.29 3.86
N SER A 428 -2.57 -9.65 4.78
CA SER A 428 -2.03 -10.32 5.96
C SER A 428 -3.07 -10.49 7.09
N PRO A 429 -2.89 -11.47 7.98
CA PRO A 429 -3.73 -11.62 9.17
C PRO A 429 -3.69 -10.37 10.06
N GLN A 430 -2.52 -9.74 10.19
CA GLN A 430 -2.35 -8.51 10.97
C GLN A 430 -2.96 -7.27 10.32
N ALA A 431 -3.56 -7.34 9.14
CA ALA A 431 -4.36 -6.25 8.58
C ALA A 431 -5.88 -6.49 8.72
N GLY A 432 -6.31 -7.45 9.55
CA GLY A 432 -7.71 -7.85 9.69
C GLY A 432 -8.68 -6.75 10.18
N GLY A 433 -8.15 -5.68 10.76
CA GLY A 433 -8.88 -4.50 11.21
C GLY A 433 -8.84 -3.34 10.22
N VAL A 434 -8.24 -3.51 9.04
CA VAL A 434 -8.27 -2.53 7.94
C VAL A 434 -9.38 -2.95 6.97
N VAL A 435 -10.48 -2.21 6.92
CA VAL A 435 -11.73 -2.66 6.28
C VAL A 435 -12.22 -1.62 5.26
N GLY A 436 -12.34 -2.02 3.99
CA GLY A 436 -12.86 -1.14 2.93
C GLY A 436 -11.93 0.00 2.55
N ARG A 437 -10.62 -0.14 2.83
CA ARG A 437 -9.62 0.92 2.65
C ARG A 437 -8.95 0.86 1.30
N VAL A 438 -8.51 2.03 0.83
CA VAL A 438 -7.79 2.20 -0.44
C VAL A 438 -6.47 2.88 -0.15
N LEU A 439 -5.37 2.14 -0.30
CA LEU A 439 -4.03 2.63 -0.03
C LEU A 439 -3.34 3.05 -1.34
N ARG A 440 -2.94 4.32 -1.46
CA ARG A 440 -2.17 4.76 -2.64
C ARG A 440 -0.71 4.35 -2.51
N VAL A 441 -0.16 3.76 -3.57
CA VAL A 441 1.27 3.46 -3.72
C VAL A 441 1.81 4.36 -4.82
N CYS A 442 2.11 5.61 -4.47
CA CYS A 442 2.32 6.68 -5.46
C CYS A 442 3.48 7.63 -5.15
N GLY A 443 4.27 7.39 -4.09
CA GLY A 443 5.34 8.29 -3.68
C GLY A 443 4.86 9.72 -3.39
N GLN A 444 3.61 9.85 -2.93
CA GLN A 444 2.89 11.11 -2.74
C GLN A 444 2.72 11.93 -4.03
N ASN A 445 2.22 11.27 -5.10
CA ASN A 445 1.85 11.95 -6.34
C ASN A 445 0.88 13.12 -6.08
N LEU A 446 1.15 14.26 -6.72
CA LEU A 446 0.39 15.51 -6.62
C LEU A 446 -1.08 15.37 -7.06
N VAL A 447 -1.36 14.42 -7.95
CA VAL A 447 -2.71 14.15 -8.47
C VAL A 447 -3.53 13.39 -7.43
N GLY A 448 -4.71 13.90 -7.08
CA GLY A 448 -5.63 13.33 -6.09
C GLY A 448 -7.01 14.00 -6.08
N ALA A 449 -7.87 13.56 -5.17
CA ALA A 449 -9.20 14.10 -4.87
C ALA A 449 -9.44 14.02 -3.37
#